data_AF-A0AAW4G2U9-F1
#
_entry.id   AF-A0AAW4G2U9-F1
#
_cell.length_a   1.000
_cell.length_b   1.000
_cell.length_c   1.000
_cell.angle_alpha   90.00
_cell.angle_beta   90.00
_cell.angle_gamma   90.00
#
_symmetry.space_group_name_H-M   'P 1'
#
loop_
_entity.id
_entity.type
_entity.pdbx_description
1 polymer ?
#
loop_
_entity_poly.entity_id
_entity_poly.type
_entity_poly.pdbx_seq_one_letter_code
_entity_poly.pdbx_strand_id
1 'polypeptide(L)'
;MIKTTSQDPDMASELRWEAAVEAGGRGEYAAALTQLERLGADVTSVHGPMPRDPAAAALLSLCRSTTASLLRQGGRHDLAQELDGLAYATVAAVDAARSIGAAADRVRAARADALIGLAADNLGLFRFGASARLLDRARTLFCDASGEQASADEMDWLTHARCRLRWEWVSAELGLYSGDVAAGLSHAEAGDELVRHLSGISDVPARHRVKTSLVRAAALAGVGEVEASAARARDVIVGAGERGLLPLEWAALSLLTGIGAASASEEKRYRDLRATLIGKGMALKPEG
;
A
#
# COMPACT_ATOMS: atom_id res chain seq x y z
N MET A 1 -10.78 -41.93 -14.24
CA MET A 1 -11.35 -41.22 -13.07
C MET A 1 -10.54 -39.96 -12.88
N ILE A 2 -11.01 -38.84 -13.42
CA ILE A 2 -10.30 -37.56 -13.42
C ILE A 2 -10.43 -36.99 -11.99
N LYS A 3 -9.31 -36.90 -11.27
CA LYS A 3 -9.25 -36.14 -10.01
C LYS A 3 -9.39 -34.66 -10.37
N THR A 4 -10.59 -34.12 -10.22
CA THR A 4 -10.82 -32.68 -10.22
C THR A 4 -10.05 -32.11 -9.04
N THR A 5 -8.98 -31.38 -9.31
CA THR A 5 -8.27 -30.59 -8.31
C THR A 5 -9.26 -29.53 -7.81
N SER A 6 -9.89 -29.75 -6.65
CA SER A 6 -10.64 -28.69 -6.00
C SER A 6 -9.62 -27.61 -5.63
N GLN A 7 -9.65 -26.49 -6.34
CA GLN A 7 -8.97 -25.30 -5.86
C GLN A 7 -9.55 -24.98 -4.48
N ASP A 8 -8.67 -24.86 -3.49
CA ASP A 8 -9.03 -24.47 -2.14
C ASP A 8 -9.82 -23.15 -2.20
N PRO A 9 -11.07 -23.07 -1.67
CA PRO A 9 -11.91 -21.88 -1.74
C PRO A 9 -11.20 -20.60 -1.25
N ASP A 10 -10.26 -20.75 -0.32
CA ASP A 10 -9.43 -19.68 0.21
C ASP A 10 -8.47 -19.14 -0.84
N MET A 11 -7.79 -20.02 -1.58
CA MET A 11 -6.88 -19.63 -2.68
C MET A 11 -7.63 -18.92 -3.81
N ALA A 12 -8.84 -19.37 -4.16
CA ALA A 12 -9.66 -18.70 -5.16
C ALA A 12 -10.07 -17.28 -4.73
N SER A 13 -10.18 -17.03 -3.43
CA SER A 13 -10.56 -15.73 -2.90
C SER A 13 -9.37 -14.78 -2.72
N GLU A 14 -8.19 -15.31 -2.38
CA GLU A 14 -6.93 -14.57 -2.41
C GLU A 14 -6.60 -14.08 -3.83
N LEU A 15 -6.74 -14.93 -4.85
CA LEU A 15 -6.52 -14.52 -6.25
C LEU A 15 -7.49 -13.42 -6.71
N ARG A 16 -8.75 -13.44 -6.24
CA ARG A 16 -9.71 -12.35 -6.51
C ARG A 16 -9.28 -11.04 -5.86
N TRP A 17 -8.75 -11.09 -4.64
CA TRP A 17 -8.21 -9.91 -3.98
C TRP A 17 -6.98 -9.36 -4.71
N GLU A 18 -6.03 -10.22 -5.10
CA GLU A 18 -4.83 -9.83 -5.84
C GLU A 18 -5.18 -9.17 -7.19
N ALA A 19 -6.16 -9.72 -7.91
CA ALA A 19 -6.66 -9.14 -9.16
C ALA A 19 -7.22 -7.73 -8.95
N ALA A 20 -7.94 -7.49 -7.84
CA ALA A 20 -8.45 -6.17 -7.50
C ALA A 20 -7.31 -5.19 -7.15
N VAL A 21 -6.27 -5.66 -6.45
CA VAL A 21 -5.06 -4.88 -6.16
C VAL A 21 -4.35 -4.50 -7.46
N GLU A 22 -4.23 -5.42 -8.41
CA GLU A 22 -3.64 -5.16 -9.73
C GLU A 22 -4.47 -4.14 -10.52
N ALA A 23 -5.79 -4.33 -10.60
CA ALA A 23 -6.69 -3.40 -11.26
C ALA A 23 -6.56 -1.97 -10.69
N GLY A 24 -6.52 -1.84 -9.36
CA GLY A 24 -6.26 -0.58 -8.68
C GLY A 24 -4.90 0.03 -9.04
N GLY A 25 -3.85 -0.80 -9.10
CA GLY A 25 -2.51 -0.39 -9.51
C GLY A 25 -2.43 0.12 -10.96
N ARG A 26 -3.29 -0.40 -11.85
CA ARG A 26 -3.43 0.07 -13.24
C ARG A 26 -4.30 1.33 -13.37
N GLY A 27 -4.93 1.78 -12.29
CA GLY A 27 -5.84 2.92 -12.30
C GLY A 27 -7.30 2.59 -12.61
N GLU A 28 -7.69 1.31 -12.68
CA GLU A 28 -9.08 0.88 -12.88
C GLU A 28 -9.87 0.90 -11.55
N TYR A 29 -9.99 2.08 -10.93
CA TYR A 29 -10.50 2.23 -9.57
C TYR A 29 -11.93 1.72 -9.40
N ALA A 30 -12.85 2.08 -10.30
CA ALA A 30 -14.23 1.62 -10.24
C ALA A 30 -14.34 0.08 -10.31
N ALA A 31 -13.53 -0.55 -11.18
CA ALA A 31 -13.48 -2.00 -11.30
C ALA A 31 -12.90 -2.65 -10.05
N ALA A 32 -11.79 -2.13 -9.54
CA ALA A 32 -11.14 -2.62 -8.32
C ALA A 32 -12.08 -2.51 -7.10
N LEU A 33 -12.72 -1.36 -6.90
CA LEU A 33 -13.68 -1.14 -5.82
C LEU A 33 -14.88 -2.10 -5.92
N THR A 34 -15.42 -2.32 -7.13
CA THR A 34 -16.51 -3.28 -7.35
C THR A 34 -16.08 -4.71 -7.03
N GLN A 35 -14.87 -5.11 -7.40
CA GLN A 35 -14.33 -6.44 -7.10
C GLN A 35 -14.15 -6.65 -5.60
N LEU A 36 -13.60 -5.65 -4.89
CA LEU A 36 -13.40 -5.69 -3.44
C LEU A 36 -14.73 -5.72 -2.68
N GLU A 37 -15.72 -4.95 -3.11
CA GLU A 37 -17.06 -4.94 -2.53
C GLU A 37 -17.72 -6.32 -2.66
N ARG A 38 -17.70 -6.92 -3.85
CA ARG A 38 -18.26 -8.26 -4.10
C ARG A 38 -17.56 -9.32 -3.26
N LEU A 39 -16.22 -9.34 -3.27
CA LEU A 39 -15.46 -10.28 -2.45
C LEU A 39 -15.73 -10.11 -0.96
N GLY A 40 -15.79 -8.87 -0.46
CA GLY A 40 -16.14 -8.58 0.94
C GLY A 40 -17.56 -9.04 1.29
N ALA A 41 -18.52 -8.85 0.39
CA ALA A 41 -19.90 -9.33 0.54
C ALA A 41 -19.96 -10.87 0.57
N ASP A 42 -19.24 -11.55 -0.32
CA ASP A 42 -19.16 -13.00 -0.35
C ASP A 42 -18.64 -13.54 1.00
N VAL A 43 -17.51 -13.01 1.49
CA VAL A 43 -16.93 -13.42 2.79
C VAL A 43 -17.90 -13.13 3.94
N THR A 44 -18.53 -11.96 3.94
CA THR A 44 -19.50 -11.57 4.97
C THR A 44 -20.74 -12.46 4.98
N SER A 45 -21.21 -12.91 3.80
CA SER A 45 -22.38 -13.77 3.68
C SER A 45 -22.17 -15.15 4.31
N VAL A 46 -20.94 -15.65 4.29
CA VAL A 46 -20.57 -16.98 4.81
C VAL A 46 -20.10 -16.90 6.27
N HIS A 47 -19.29 -15.91 6.62
CA HIS A 47 -18.60 -15.86 7.92
C HIS A 47 -19.11 -14.76 8.85
N GLY A 48 -20.07 -13.95 8.39
CA GLY A 48 -20.55 -12.77 9.09
C GLY A 48 -19.61 -11.56 8.94
N PRO A 49 -20.02 -10.39 9.45
CA PRO A 49 -19.26 -9.15 9.28
C PRO A 49 -17.97 -9.08 10.12
N MET A 50 -17.83 -9.97 11.11
CA MET A 50 -16.68 -10.15 12.00
C MET A 50 -16.33 -11.65 12.08
N PRO A 51 -15.64 -12.20 11.06
CA PRO A 51 -15.27 -13.60 11.03
C PRO A 51 -14.38 -14.00 12.21
N ARG A 52 -14.62 -15.19 12.77
CA ARG A 52 -13.69 -15.81 13.74
C ARG A 52 -12.65 -16.69 13.08
N ASP A 53 -12.93 -17.12 11.85
CA ASP A 53 -11.97 -17.88 11.04
C ASP A 53 -10.79 -16.97 10.64
N PRO A 54 -9.53 -17.35 10.92
CA PRO A 54 -8.36 -16.53 10.64
C PRO A 54 -8.19 -16.13 9.17
N ALA A 55 -8.44 -17.05 8.23
CA ALA A 55 -8.27 -16.79 6.81
C ALA A 55 -9.34 -15.81 6.30
N ALA A 56 -10.61 -16.06 6.64
CA ALA A 56 -11.72 -15.17 6.30
C ALA A 56 -11.56 -13.77 6.92
N ALA A 57 -11.10 -13.70 8.17
CA ALA A 57 -10.86 -12.42 8.85
C ALA A 57 -9.71 -11.63 8.19
N ALA A 58 -8.60 -12.30 7.88
CA ALA A 58 -7.47 -11.68 7.18
C ALA A 58 -7.89 -11.16 5.80
N LEU A 59 -8.61 -11.98 5.02
CA LEU A 59 -9.08 -11.61 3.70
C LEU A 59 -10.06 -10.43 3.71
N LEU A 60 -11.02 -10.43 4.64
CA LEU A 60 -11.97 -9.33 4.78
C LEU A 60 -11.27 -8.03 5.23
N SER A 61 -10.28 -8.13 6.12
CA SER A 61 -9.42 -7.00 6.50
C SER A 61 -8.66 -6.46 5.29
N LEU A 62 -8.03 -7.33 4.49
CA LEU A 62 -7.30 -6.93 3.28
C LEU A 62 -8.21 -6.25 2.25
N CYS A 63 -9.46 -6.73 2.08
CA CYS A 63 -10.43 -6.07 1.21
C CYS A 63 -10.74 -4.64 1.67
N ARG A 64 -10.97 -4.45 2.99
CA ARG A 64 -11.24 -3.15 3.59
C ARG A 64 -10.03 -2.22 3.46
N SER A 65 -8.83 -2.68 3.80
CA SER A 65 -7.61 -1.88 3.69
C SER A 65 -7.22 -1.55 2.25
N THR A 66 -7.52 -2.43 1.29
CA THR A 66 -7.30 -2.13 -0.13
C THR A 66 -8.28 -1.07 -0.61
N THR A 67 -9.56 -1.18 -0.21
CA THR A 67 -10.58 -0.16 -0.48
C THR A 67 -10.17 1.20 0.10
N ALA A 68 -9.74 1.22 1.37
CA ALA A 68 -9.20 2.42 2.03
C ALA A 68 -8.01 3.01 1.27
N SER A 69 -7.06 2.16 0.85
CA SER A 69 -5.90 2.58 0.08
C SER A 69 -6.28 3.23 -1.26
N LEU A 70 -7.33 2.76 -1.94
CA LEU A 70 -7.82 3.38 -3.18
C LEU A 70 -8.44 4.75 -2.87
N LEU A 71 -9.26 4.87 -1.83
CA LEU A 71 -9.84 6.16 -1.44
C LEU A 71 -8.77 7.18 -1.03
N ARG A 72 -7.74 6.77 -0.27
CA ARG A 72 -6.67 7.68 0.16
C ARG A 72 -5.83 8.20 -0.99
N GLN A 73 -5.61 7.40 -2.03
CA GLN A 73 -4.90 7.85 -3.23
C GLN A 73 -5.66 8.99 -3.93
N GLY A 74 -7.00 9.01 -3.81
CA GLY A 74 -7.85 10.14 -4.22
C GLY A 74 -7.83 11.35 -3.25
N GLY A 75 -7.13 11.26 -2.12
CA GLY A 75 -7.12 12.25 -1.06
C GLY A 75 -8.30 12.14 -0.06
N ARG A 76 -9.08 11.07 -0.11
CA ARG A 76 -10.23 10.80 0.78
C ARG A 76 -9.83 10.07 2.07
N HIS A 77 -8.86 10.66 2.78
CA HIS A 77 -8.37 10.12 4.06
C HIS A 77 -9.46 10.06 5.16
N ASP A 78 -10.45 10.94 5.07
CA ASP A 78 -11.64 10.95 5.93
C ASP A 78 -12.40 9.62 5.85
N LEU A 79 -12.66 9.13 4.64
CA LEU A 79 -13.37 7.88 4.40
C LEU A 79 -12.46 6.66 4.60
N ALA A 80 -11.20 6.75 4.19
CA ALA A 80 -10.24 5.66 4.31
C ALA A 80 -9.98 5.29 5.79
N GLN A 81 -9.93 6.28 6.69
CA GLN A 81 -9.71 6.08 8.11
C GLN A 81 -10.75 5.15 8.75
N GLU A 82 -12.03 5.30 8.40
CA GLU A 82 -13.10 4.44 8.93
C GLU A 82 -12.93 2.99 8.45
N LEU A 83 -12.61 2.80 7.16
CA LEU A 83 -12.41 1.49 6.57
C LEU A 83 -11.19 0.76 7.15
N ASP A 84 -10.07 1.45 7.36
CA ASP A 84 -8.89 0.84 7.98
C ASP A 84 -9.10 0.59 9.48
N GLY A 85 -9.91 1.39 10.15
CA GLY A 85 -10.38 1.10 11.51
C GLY A 85 -11.20 -0.21 11.56
N LEU A 86 -12.14 -0.37 10.62
CA LEU A 86 -12.92 -1.60 10.46
C LEU A 86 -12.04 -2.78 10.02
N ALA A 87 -11.02 -2.56 9.20
CA ALA A 87 -10.07 -3.59 8.81
C ALA A 87 -9.34 -4.12 10.05
N TYR A 88 -8.75 -3.23 10.84
CA TYR A 88 -8.07 -3.58 12.09
C TYR A 88 -9.01 -4.30 13.06
N ALA A 89 -10.24 -3.81 13.24
CA ALA A 89 -11.23 -4.45 14.12
C ALA A 89 -11.54 -5.90 13.70
N THR A 90 -11.63 -6.18 12.39
CA THR A 90 -11.86 -7.55 11.85
C THR A 90 -10.85 -8.55 12.38
N VAL A 91 -9.58 -8.15 12.44
CA VAL A 91 -8.47 -9.04 12.78
C VAL A 91 -8.02 -8.88 14.23
N ALA A 92 -8.46 -7.85 14.96
CA ALA A 92 -8.01 -7.57 16.32
C ALA A 92 -8.36 -8.69 17.32
N ALA A 93 -9.55 -9.27 17.20
CA ALA A 93 -10.04 -10.30 18.13
C ALA A 93 -9.69 -11.75 17.70
N VAL A 94 -9.08 -11.94 16.53
CA VAL A 94 -8.68 -13.28 16.06
C VAL A 94 -7.49 -13.75 16.88
N ASP A 95 -7.64 -14.83 17.63
CA ASP A 95 -6.57 -15.31 18.51
C ASP A 95 -5.38 -15.83 17.70
N ALA A 96 -4.31 -15.04 17.65
CA ALA A 96 -3.07 -15.42 16.97
C ALA A 96 -2.36 -16.58 17.68
N ALA A 97 -2.60 -16.79 18.99
CA ALA A 97 -2.03 -17.92 19.74
C ALA A 97 -2.72 -19.26 19.42
N ARG A 98 -3.95 -19.21 18.88
CA ARG A 98 -4.67 -20.38 18.35
C ARG A 98 -4.38 -20.63 16.87
N SER A 99 -3.65 -19.73 16.22
CA SER A 99 -3.28 -19.84 14.81
C SER A 99 -1.84 -20.33 14.72
N ILE A 100 -1.59 -21.43 14.00
CA ILE A 100 -0.24 -21.98 13.78
C ILE A 100 0.10 -21.89 12.29
N GLY A 101 1.35 -21.58 11.97
CA GLY A 101 1.84 -21.52 10.57
C GLY A 101 1.24 -20.37 9.75
N ALA A 102 1.05 -20.60 8.45
CA ALA A 102 0.72 -19.56 7.46
C ALA A 102 -0.55 -18.73 7.77
N ALA A 103 -1.54 -19.30 8.45
CA ALA A 103 -2.74 -18.56 8.86
C ALA A 103 -2.44 -17.46 9.89
N ALA A 104 -1.49 -17.72 10.81
CA ALA A 104 -1.06 -16.75 11.79
C ALA A 104 -0.28 -15.59 11.13
N ASP A 105 0.54 -15.91 10.12
CA ASP A 105 1.27 -14.91 9.33
C ASP A 105 0.32 -13.99 8.57
N ARG A 106 -0.74 -14.54 7.95
CA ARG A 106 -1.76 -13.77 7.24
C ARG A 106 -2.52 -12.80 8.17
N VAL A 107 -2.94 -13.26 9.35
CA VAL A 107 -3.61 -12.38 10.32
C VAL A 107 -2.67 -11.29 10.83
N ARG A 108 -1.40 -11.63 11.12
CA ARG A 108 -0.37 -10.63 11.49
C ARG A 108 -0.17 -9.58 10.40
N ALA A 109 -0.02 -10.02 9.15
CA ALA A 109 0.13 -9.14 8.00
C ALA A 109 -1.09 -8.23 7.82
N ALA A 110 -2.30 -8.78 7.87
CA ALA A 110 -3.54 -8.01 7.75
C ALA A 110 -3.70 -6.96 8.87
N ARG A 111 -3.33 -7.30 10.11
CA ARG A 111 -3.30 -6.34 11.24
C ARG A 111 -2.33 -5.21 10.97
N ALA A 112 -1.14 -5.55 10.49
CA ALA A 112 -0.10 -4.57 10.29
C ALA A 112 -0.42 -3.64 9.11
N ASP A 113 -0.97 -4.18 8.02
CA ASP A 113 -1.48 -3.39 6.90
C ASP A 113 -2.56 -2.40 7.33
N ALA A 114 -3.51 -2.83 8.16
CA ALA A 114 -4.58 -1.97 8.66
C ALA A 114 -4.02 -0.85 9.57
N LEU A 115 -3.02 -1.16 10.42
CA LEU A 115 -2.34 -0.15 11.24
C LEU A 115 -1.54 0.85 10.39
N ILE A 116 -0.81 0.38 9.38
CA ILE A 116 -0.07 1.22 8.43
C ILE A 116 -1.04 2.10 7.63
N GLY A 117 -2.19 1.54 7.23
CA GLY A 117 -3.26 2.27 6.57
C GLY A 117 -3.86 3.38 7.44
N LEU A 118 -4.20 3.06 8.69
CA LEU A 118 -4.62 4.05 9.69
C LEU A 118 -3.56 5.13 9.91
N ALA A 119 -2.28 4.78 9.90
CA ALA A 119 -1.19 5.74 10.03
C ALA A 119 -1.16 6.70 8.81
N ALA A 120 -1.25 6.16 7.60
CA ALA A 120 -1.29 6.94 6.37
C ALA A 120 -2.49 7.89 6.32
N ASP A 121 -3.67 7.48 6.81
CA ASP A 121 -4.82 8.36 6.84
C ASP A 121 -4.72 9.43 7.91
N ASN A 122 -4.17 9.11 9.10
CA ASN A 122 -3.88 10.14 10.09
C ASN A 122 -2.82 11.13 9.59
N LEU A 123 -1.81 10.66 8.86
CA LEU A 123 -0.84 11.52 8.19
C LEU A 123 -1.53 12.46 7.19
N GLY A 124 -2.37 11.93 6.30
CA GLY A 124 -3.11 12.72 5.31
C GLY A 124 -4.15 13.68 5.91
N LEU A 125 -4.51 13.49 7.17
CA LEU A 125 -5.32 14.39 7.99
C LEU A 125 -4.47 15.32 8.89
N PHE A 126 -3.15 15.36 8.67
CA PHE A 126 -2.17 16.16 9.44
C PHE A 126 -2.09 15.82 10.94
N ARG A 127 -2.50 14.61 11.33
CA ARG A 127 -2.45 14.09 12.71
C ARG A 127 -1.15 13.30 12.94
N PHE A 128 -0.01 13.97 12.77
CA PHE A 128 1.32 13.33 12.75
C PHE A 128 1.62 12.47 13.99
N GLY A 129 1.29 12.95 15.19
CA GLY A 129 1.51 12.18 16.41
C GLY A 129 0.68 10.89 16.49
N ALA A 130 -0.53 10.87 15.90
CA ALA A 130 -1.32 9.65 15.80
C ALA A 130 -0.72 8.69 14.77
N SER A 131 -0.26 9.21 13.63
CA SER A 131 0.45 8.43 12.60
C SER A 131 1.69 7.73 13.18
N ALA A 132 2.56 8.48 13.86
CA ALA A 132 3.77 7.95 14.50
C ALA A 132 3.47 6.75 15.43
N ARG A 133 2.52 6.92 16.37
CA ARG A 133 2.14 5.85 17.31
C ARG A 133 1.58 4.62 16.61
N LEU A 134 0.88 4.78 15.49
CA LEU A 134 0.34 3.67 14.71
C LEU A 134 1.46 2.94 13.96
N LEU A 135 2.45 3.65 13.43
CA LEU A 135 3.64 3.06 12.82
C LEU A 135 4.48 2.30 13.86
N ASP A 136 4.64 2.83 15.07
CA ASP A 136 5.33 2.13 16.16
C ASP A 136 4.64 0.81 16.50
N ARG A 137 3.30 0.82 16.58
CA ARG A 137 2.49 -0.39 16.81
C ARG A 137 2.54 -1.37 15.65
N ALA A 138 2.59 -0.89 14.41
CA ALA A 138 2.74 -1.76 13.25
C ALA A 138 4.13 -2.44 13.24
N ARG A 139 5.18 -1.71 13.63
CA ARG A 139 6.55 -2.21 13.69
C ARG A 139 6.68 -3.44 14.59
N THR A 140 5.99 -3.47 15.73
CA THR A 140 6.03 -4.62 16.65
C THR A 140 5.46 -5.91 16.05
N LEU A 141 4.78 -5.85 14.91
CA LEU A 141 4.22 -7.02 14.22
C LEU A 141 5.21 -7.69 13.26
N PHE A 142 6.35 -7.04 12.97
CA PHE A 142 7.42 -7.59 12.12
C PHE A 142 8.76 -7.73 12.84
N CYS A 143 8.80 -7.37 14.12
CA CYS A 143 9.94 -7.64 14.99
C CYS A 143 9.71 -8.96 15.74
N ASP A 144 10.76 -9.73 15.95
CA ASP A 144 10.73 -10.90 16.80
C ASP A 144 10.73 -10.52 18.30
N ALA A 145 10.74 -11.53 19.18
CA ALA A 145 10.71 -11.32 20.63
C ALA A 145 11.94 -10.57 21.19
N SER A 146 13.04 -10.51 20.43
CA SER A 146 14.25 -9.75 20.77
C SER A 146 14.16 -8.28 20.33
N GLY A 147 13.13 -7.92 19.55
CA GLY A 147 12.97 -6.62 18.93
C GLY A 147 13.76 -6.48 17.62
N GLU A 148 14.48 -7.52 17.21
CA GLU A 148 15.14 -7.59 15.92
C GLU A 148 14.13 -7.86 14.82
N GLN A 149 14.43 -7.38 13.62
CA GLN A 149 13.55 -7.58 12.48
C GLN A 149 13.77 -8.99 11.94
N ALA A 150 12.69 -9.65 11.50
CA ALA A 150 12.80 -10.95 10.83
C ALA A 150 13.79 -10.86 9.65
N SER A 151 14.66 -11.87 9.51
CA SER A 151 15.63 -11.94 8.41
C SER A 151 14.91 -11.86 7.06
N ALA A 152 15.45 -11.04 6.16
CA ALA A 152 14.86 -10.82 4.86
C ALA A 152 14.87 -12.07 3.95
N ASP A 153 15.79 -13.01 4.20
CA ASP A 153 15.93 -14.27 3.45
C ASP A 153 14.76 -15.25 3.67
N GLU A 154 13.96 -15.06 4.72
CA GLU A 154 12.82 -15.92 5.07
C GLU A 154 11.45 -15.24 4.83
N MET A 155 11.43 -14.02 4.27
CA MET A 155 10.21 -13.21 4.19
C MET A 155 9.32 -13.59 2.99
N ASP A 156 8.16 -14.17 3.28
CA ASP A 156 7.08 -14.24 2.31
C ASP A 156 6.60 -12.84 1.90
N TRP A 157 6.41 -12.65 0.59
CA TRP A 157 6.04 -11.36 0.01
C TRP A 157 4.69 -10.87 0.54
N LEU A 158 3.66 -11.72 0.52
CA LEU A 158 2.28 -11.32 0.83
C LEU A 158 2.09 -10.94 2.29
N THR A 159 2.86 -11.56 3.19
CA THR A 159 2.75 -11.37 4.64
C THR A 159 3.72 -10.34 5.18
N HIS A 160 5.03 -10.61 5.17
CA HIS A 160 6.01 -9.80 5.89
C HIS A 160 6.62 -8.71 5.01
N ALA A 161 7.15 -9.06 3.84
CA ALA A 161 7.97 -8.15 3.04
C ALA A 161 7.17 -6.94 2.54
N ARG A 162 5.96 -7.18 2.03
CA ARG A 162 5.05 -6.13 1.56
C ARG A 162 4.65 -5.16 2.67
N CYS A 163 4.36 -5.67 3.87
CA CYS A 163 3.95 -4.81 4.97
C CYS A 163 5.12 -4.00 5.52
N ARG A 164 6.33 -4.58 5.59
CA ARG A 164 7.55 -3.83 5.93
C ARG A 164 7.81 -2.70 4.94
N LEU A 165 7.72 -2.98 3.64
CA LEU A 165 7.95 -1.97 2.62
C LEU A 165 6.93 -0.82 2.70
N ARG A 166 5.66 -1.13 2.95
CA ARG A 166 4.61 -0.12 3.17
C ARG A 166 4.85 0.69 4.43
N TRP A 167 5.37 0.08 5.49
CA TRP A 167 5.77 0.78 6.70
C TRP A 167 6.87 1.81 6.39
N GLU A 168 7.92 1.43 5.66
CA GLU A 168 8.98 2.37 5.23
C GLU A 168 8.41 3.53 4.42
N TRP A 169 7.47 3.28 3.50
CA TRP A 169 6.86 4.34 2.72
C TRP A 169 6.11 5.37 3.58
N VAL A 170 5.28 4.90 4.52
CA VAL A 170 4.48 5.81 5.36
C VAL A 170 5.37 6.50 6.39
N SER A 171 6.41 5.85 6.91
CA SER A 171 7.42 6.47 7.77
C SER A 171 8.22 7.54 7.02
N ALA A 172 8.59 7.29 5.76
CA ALA A 172 9.24 8.28 4.91
C ALA A 172 8.34 9.50 4.67
N GLU A 173 7.08 9.27 4.27
CA GLU A 173 6.09 10.32 4.11
C GLU A 173 5.89 11.09 5.43
N LEU A 174 5.83 10.43 6.60
CA LEU A 174 5.68 11.10 7.89
C LEU A 174 6.84 12.05 8.17
N GLY A 175 8.09 11.64 7.93
CA GLY A 175 9.26 12.51 8.08
C GLY A 175 9.15 13.75 7.19
N LEU A 176 8.78 13.56 5.91
CA LEU A 176 8.62 14.66 4.96
C LEU A 176 7.53 15.66 5.38
N TYR A 177 6.34 15.18 5.78
CA TYR A 177 5.22 16.06 6.13
C TYR A 177 5.34 16.69 7.52
N SER A 178 6.10 16.09 8.43
CA SER A 178 6.35 16.63 9.78
C SER A 178 7.57 17.54 9.87
N GLY A 179 8.39 17.62 8.82
CA GLY A 179 9.59 18.45 8.74
C GLY A 179 10.90 17.75 9.12
N ASP A 180 10.85 16.50 9.59
CA ASP A 180 12.05 15.66 9.77
C ASP A 180 12.41 14.97 8.44
N VAL A 181 12.85 15.77 7.48
CA VAL A 181 13.17 15.32 6.13
C VAL A 181 14.36 14.34 6.09
N ALA A 182 15.26 14.42 7.08
CA ALA A 182 16.38 13.50 7.21
C ALA A 182 15.91 12.09 7.61
N ALA A 183 15.01 11.97 8.60
CA ALA A 183 14.37 10.71 8.91
C ALA A 183 13.55 10.19 7.70
N GLY A 184 12.86 11.09 7.00
CA GLY A 184 12.13 10.78 5.77
C GLY A 184 13.00 10.12 4.71
N LEU A 185 14.19 10.70 4.46
CA LEU A 185 15.17 10.16 3.52
C LEU A 185 15.70 8.79 3.94
N SER A 186 16.03 8.62 5.23
CA SER A 186 16.53 7.35 5.76
C SER A 186 15.54 6.20 5.57
N HIS A 187 14.25 6.43 5.82
CA HIS A 187 13.20 5.44 5.55
C HIS A 187 13.04 5.13 4.05
N ALA A 188 13.14 6.14 3.19
CA ALA A 188 13.08 5.93 1.74
C ALA A 188 14.29 5.11 1.23
N GLU A 189 15.47 5.35 1.80
CA GLU A 189 16.70 4.56 1.59
C GLU A 189 16.50 3.10 2.00
N ALA A 190 15.96 2.87 3.20
CA ALA A 190 15.68 1.53 3.73
C ALA A 190 14.68 0.78 2.84
N GLY A 191 13.67 1.47 2.30
CA GLY A 191 12.75 0.90 1.31
C GLY A 191 13.44 0.46 0.02
N ASP A 192 14.34 1.28 -0.52
CA ASP A 192 15.14 0.96 -1.72
C ASP A 192 16.07 -0.24 -1.46
N GLU A 193 16.70 -0.28 -0.29
CA GLU A 193 17.55 -1.39 0.14
C GLU A 193 16.76 -2.70 0.25
N LEU A 194 15.59 -2.65 0.87
CA LEU A 194 14.70 -3.79 0.99
C LEU A 194 14.27 -4.31 -0.39
N VAL A 195 13.85 -3.43 -1.31
CA VAL A 195 13.49 -3.84 -2.68
C VAL A 195 14.67 -4.49 -3.40
N ARG A 196 15.88 -3.93 -3.28
CA ARG A 196 17.08 -4.47 -3.92
C ARG A 196 17.42 -5.86 -3.40
N HIS A 197 17.41 -6.03 -2.08
CA HIS A 197 17.67 -7.30 -1.45
C HIS A 197 16.62 -8.34 -1.85
N LEU A 198 15.33 -8.03 -1.69
CA LEU A 198 14.23 -8.92 -2.04
C LEU A 198 14.24 -9.33 -3.51
N SER A 199 14.62 -8.42 -4.42
CA SER A 199 14.72 -8.73 -5.86
C SER A 199 15.84 -9.74 -6.19
N GLY A 200 16.80 -9.93 -5.27
CA GLY A 200 17.83 -10.96 -5.40
C GLY A 200 17.36 -12.36 -4.99
N ILE A 201 16.29 -12.46 -4.20
CA ILE A 201 15.81 -13.72 -3.59
C ILE A 201 14.36 -14.09 -3.97
N SER A 202 13.57 -13.14 -4.47
CA SER A 202 12.14 -13.30 -4.78
C SER A 202 11.67 -12.31 -5.86
N ASP A 203 10.50 -12.55 -6.48
CA ASP A 203 9.91 -11.57 -7.39
C ASP A 203 9.10 -10.51 -6.62
N VAL A 204 9.67 -9.31 -6.50
CA VAL A 204 8.97 -8.15 -5.94
C VAL A 204 8.05 -7.56 -7.00
N PRO A 205 6.72 -7.48 -6.82
CA PRO A 205 5.83 -6.98 -7.86
C PRO A 205 6.23 -5.59 -8.36
N ALA A 206 6.25 -5.39 -9.68
CA ALA A 206 6.78 -4.18 -10.31
C ALA A 206 6.19 -2.88 -9.75
N ARG A 207 4.89 -2.87 -9.39
CA ARG A 207 4.23 -1.71 -8.77
C ARG A 207 4.92 -1.25 -7.49
N HIS A 208 5.41 -2.18 -6.67
CA HIS A 208 6.08 -1.84 -5.42
C HIS A 208 7.47 -1.29 -5.68
N ARG A 209 8.22 -1.86 -6.64
CA ARG A 209 9.51 -1.30 -7.06
C ARG A 209 9.36 0.14 -7.56
N VAL A 210 8.37 0.40 -8.40
CA VAL A 210 8.07 1.73 -8.94
C VAL A 210 7.63 2.70 -7.83
N LYS A 211 6.73 2.29 -6.92
CA LYS A 211 6.31 3.12 -5.79
C LYS A 211 7.46 3.41 -4.81
N THR A 212 8.35 2.47 -4.55
CA THR A 212 9.54 2.71 -3.72
C THR A 212 10.44 3.76 -4.36
N SER A 213 10.72 3.65 -5.67
CA SER A 213 11.49 4.67 -6.38
C SER A 213 10.84 6.05 -6.33
N LEU A 214 9.50 6.12 -6.42
CA LEU A 214 8.74 7.36 -6.26
C LEU A 214 8.87 7.96 -4.85
N VAL A 215 8.78 7.14 -3.81
CA VAL A 215 8.98 7.59 -2.42
C VAL A 215 10.40 8.13 -2.23
N ARG A 216 11.40 7.47 -2.81
CA ARG A 216 12.79 7.96 -2.82
C ARG A 216 12.94 9.30 -3.54
N ALA A 217 12.28 9.48 -4.68
CA ALA A 217 12.28 10.76 -5.40
C ALA A 217 11.66 11.87 -4.52
N ALA A 218 10.52 11.61 -3.89
CA ALA A 218 9.89 12.57 -2.98
C ALA A 218 10.78 12.91 -1.78
N ALA A 219 11.50 11.94 -1.23
CA ALA A 219 12.42 12.17 -0.13
C ALA A 219 13.65 13.01 -0.52
N LEU A 220 14.20 12.77 -1.71
CA LEU A 220 15.27 13.61 -2.29
C LEU A 220 14.81 15.06 -2.45
N ALA A 221 13.58 15.28 -2.92
CA ALA A 221 13.01 16.63 -2.98
C ALA A 221 12.94 17.28 -1.59
N GLY A 222 12.50 16.53 -0.57
CA GLY A 222 12.38 17.02 0.81
C GLY A 222 13.69 17.48 1.42
N VAL A 223 14.82 16.84 1.07
CA VAL A 223 16.15 17.26 1.53
C VAL A 223 16.82 18.30 0.61
N GLY A 224 16.12 18.79 -0.42
CA GLY A 224 16.60 19.82 -1.33
C GLY A 224 17.39 19.32 -2.54
N GLU A 225 17.50 18.01 -2.75
CA GLU A 225 18.17 17.39 -3.90
C GLU A 225 17.25 17.36 -5.12
N VAL A 226 16.89 18.56 -5.61
CA VAL A 226 15.84 18.76 -6.63
C VAL A 226 16.17 18.08 -7.96
N GLU A 227 17.40 18.18 -8.44
CA GLU A 227 17.83 17.56 -9.70
C GLU A 227 17.79 16.03 -9.61
N ALA A 228 18.27 15.46 -8.50
CA ALA A 228 18.25 14.02 -8.28
C ALA A 228 16.81 13.48 -8.14
N SER A 229 15.96 14.23 -7.43
CA SER A 229 14.52 13.95 -7.35
C SER A 229 13.89 13.94 -8.74
N ALA A 230 14.13 14.99 -9.55
CA ALA A 230 13.53 15.12 -10.87
C ALA A 230 13.98 14.01 -11.84
N ALA A 231 15.27 13.65 -11.83
CA ALA A 231 15.78 12.53 -12.61
C ALA A 231 15.08 11.22 -12.24
N ARG A 232 15.02 10.91 -10.94
CA ARG A 232 14.38 9.68 -10.45
C ARG A 232 12.87 9.66 -10.71
N ALA A 233 12.19 10.80 -10.59
CA ALA A 233 10.77 10.92 -10.91
C ALA A 233 10.50 10.64 -12.39
N ARG A 234 11.39 11.06 -13.30
CA ARG A 234 11.28 10.72 -14.74
C ARG A 234 11.46 9.23 -15.00
N ASP A 235 12.38 8.57 -14.29
CA ASP A 235 12.52 7.11 -14.37
C ASP A 235 11.24 6.40 -13.90
N VAL A 236 10.59 6.92 -12.85
CA VAL A 236 9.27 6.44 -12.38
C VAL A 236 8.20 6.65 -13.44
N ILE A 237 8.15 7.81 -14.10
CA ILE A 237 7.19 8.09 -15.18
C ILE A 237 7.33 7.06 -16.31
N VAL A 238 8.55 6.83 -16.80
CA VAL A 238 8.82 5.84 -17.84
C VAL A 238 8.42 4.44 -17.37
N GLY A 239 8.92 4.02 -16.20
CA GLY A 239 8.67 2.68 -15.67
C GLY A 239 7.20 2.41 -15.34
N ALA A 240 6.45 3.43 -14.91
CA ALA A 240 5.01 3.35 -14.69
C ALA A 240 4.25 3.29 -16.02
N GLY A 241 4.61 4.14 -16.99
CA GLY A 241 4.00 4.20 -18.31
C GLY A 241 4.10 2.89 -19.09
N GLU A 242 5.29 2.27 -19.13
CA GLU A 242 5.53 0.97 -19.77
C GLU A 242 4.64 -0.15 -19.22
N ARG A 243 4.22 -0.03 -17.96
CA ARG A 243 3.46 -1.06 -17.23
C ARG A 243 1.98 -0.70 -17.08
N GLY A 244 1.56 0.47 -17.57
CA GLY A 244 0.21 0.99 -17.41
C GLY A 244 -0.16 1.31 -15.97
N LEU A 245 0.81 1.67 -15.11
CA LEU A 245 0.60 2.05 -13.72
C LEU A 245 0.20 3.53 -13.61
N LEU A 246 -0.95 3.88 -14.19
CA LEU A 246 -1.41 5.27 -14.35
C LEU A 246 -1.37 6.11 -13.06
N PRO A 247 -1.76 5.59 -11.88
CA PRO A 247 -1.68 6.37 -10.64
C PRO A 247 -0.26 6.74 -10.23
N LEU A 248 0.73 5.87 -10.48
CA LEU A 248 2.14 6.13 -10.14
C LEU A 248 2.78 7.08 -11.15
N GLU A 249 2.43 6.97 -12.43
CA GLU A 249 2.84 7.95 -13.45
C GLU A 249 2.31 9.34 -13.09
N TRP A 250 1.02 9.44 -12.74
CA TRP A 250 0.41 10.69 -12.30
C TRP A 250 1.06 11.25 -11.03
N ALA A 251 1.34 10.42 -10.04
CA ALA A 251 1.97 10.85 -8.80
C ALA A 251 3.42 11.36 -9.02
N ALA A 252 4.19 10.74 -9.91
CA ALA A 252 5.53 11.19 -10.28
C ALA A 252 5.50 12.53 -11.04
N LEU A 253 4.55 12.70 -11.95
CA LEU A 253 4.33 13.99 -12.62
C LEU A 253 3.88 15.07 -11.63
N SER A 254 3.02 14.72 -10.67
CA SER A 254 2.60 15.61 -9.59
C SER A 254 3.79 16.08 -8.76
N LEU A 255 4.74 15.19 -8.45
CA LEU A 255 5.99 15.54 -7.78
C LEU A 255 6.80 16.53 -8.62
N LEU A 256 7.02 16.25 -9.92
CA LEU A 256 7.76 17.16 -10.82
C LEU A 256 7.11 18.55 -10.89
N THR A 257 5.79 18.62 -10.99
CA THR A 257 5.05 19.88 -10.98
C THR A 257 5.22 20.59 -9.62
N GLY A 258 5.09 19.86 -8.51
CA GLY A 258 5.20 20.43 -7.17
C GLY A 258 6.57 21.00 -6.82
N ILE A 259 7.65 20.45 -7.39
CA ILE A 259 9.02 20.96 -7.21
C ILE A 259 9.43 21.96 -8.31
N GLY A 260 8.54 22.31 -9.24
CA GLY A 260 8.82 23.24 -10.34
C GLY A 260 9.80 22.71 -11.40
N ALA A 261 9.96 21.38 -11.51
CA ALA A 261 10.89 20.74 -12.45
C ALA A 261 10.19 20.14 -13.69
N ALA A 262 8.87 20.25 -13.79
CA ALA A 262 8.08 19.76 -14.92
C ALA A 262 8.26 20.64 -16.16
N SER A 263 8.38 20.00 -17.32
CA SER A 263 8.25 20.63 -18.64
C SER A 263 6.78 20.82 -19.03
N ALA A 264 6.52 21.66 -20.05
CA ALA A 264 5.16 21.89 -20.53
C ALA A 264 4.43 20.62 -21.03
N SER A 265 5.17 19.65 -21.59
CA SER A 265 4.60 18.37 -22.01
C SER A 265 4.27 17.46 -20.81
N GLU A 266 5.12 17.46 -19.78
CA GLU A 266 4.88 16.75 -18.51
C GLU A 266 3.66 17.34 -17.78
N GLU A 267 3.51 18.66 -17.71
CA GLU A 267 2.33 19.32 -17.15
C GLU A 267 1.04 19.03 -17.93
N LYS A 268 1.13 18.93 -19.26
CA LYS A 268 -0.01 18.48 -20.07
C LYS A 268 -0.37 17.04 -19.75
N ARG A 269 0.61 16.14 -19.69
CA ARG A 269 0.40 14.72 -19.35
C ARG A 269 -0.18 14.54 -17.95
N TYR A 270 0.28 15.32 -16.98
CA TYR A 270 -0.29 15.38 -15.62
C TYR A 270 -1.80 15.63 -15.65
N ARG A 271 -2.25 16.66 -16.39
CA ARG A 271 -3.67 17.00 -16.53
C ARG A 271 -4.47 15.94 -17.27
N ASP A 272 -3.92 15.38 -18.36
CA ASP A 272 -4.57 14.32 -19.14
C ASP A 272 -4.76 13.04 -18.31
N LEU A 273 -3.76 12.64 -17.52
CA LEU A 273 -3.85 11.52 -16.60
C LEU A 273 -4.84 11.77 -15.47
N ARG A 274 -4.86 12.99 -14.91
CA ARG A 274 -5.84 13.37 -13.88
C ARG A 274 -7.26 13.14 -14.38
N ALA A 275 -7.59 13.62 -15.59
CA ALA A 275 -8.90 13.40 -16.21
C ALA A 275 -9.19 11.91 -16.46
N THR A 276 -8.19 11.17 -16.94
CA THR A 276 -8.31 9.71 -17.18
C THR A 276 -8.60 8.95 -15.89
N LEU A 277 -7.89 9.23 -14.80
CA LEU A 277 -8.07 8.57 -13.51
C LEU A 277 -9.44 8.88 -12.90
N ILE A 278 -9.93 10.13 -13.01
CA ILE A 278 -11.31 10.49 -12.63
C ILE A 278 -12.31 9.66 -13.43
N GLY A 279 -12.13 9.56 -14.75
CA GLY A 279 -12.99 8.75 -15.62
C GLY A 279 -12.98 7.26 -15.27
N LYS A 280 -11.89 6.75 -14.67
CA LYS A 280 -11.77 5.38 -14.17
C LYS A 280 -12.24 5.19 -12.73
N GLY A 281 -12.82 6.22 -12.10
CA GLY A 281 -13.42 6.15 -10.77
C GLY A 281 -12.48 6.50 -9.61
N MET A 282 -11.31 7.10 -9.88
CA MET A 282 -10.46 7.63 -8.82
C MET A 282 -11.10 8.87 -8.22
N ALA A 283 -11.39 8.83 -6.91
CA ALA A 283 -12.07 9.90 -6.19
C ALA A 283 -11.14 11.09 -5.85
N LEU A 284 -10.48 11.66 -6.87
CA LEU A 284 -9.62 12.83 -6.70
C LEU A 284 -10.41 14.03 -6.19
N LYS A 285 -9.92 14.68 -5.13
CA LYS A 285 -10.48 15.96 -4.68
C LYS A 285 -10.41 17.00 -5.82
N PRO A 286 -11.43 17.88 -5.93
CA PRO A 286 -11.36 19.04 -6.80
C PRO A 286 -10.10 19.87 -6.50
N GLU A 287 -9.51 20.49 -7.53
CA GLU A 287 -8.50 21.52 -7.30
C GLU A 287 -9.20 22.68 -6.57
N GLY A 288 -8.63 23.08 -5.43
CA GLY A 288 -9.12 24.19 -4.60
C GLY A 288 -8.65 25.54 -5.12
#